data_AF-A0A2R6RP56-F1
#
_entry.id   AF-A0A2R6RP56-F1
#
_cell.length_a   1.000
_cell.length_b   1.000
_cell.length_c   1.000
_cell.angle_alpha   90.00
_cell.angle_beta   90.00
_cell.angle_gamma   90.00
#
_symmetry.space_group_name_H-M   'P 1'
#
loop_
_entity.id
_entity.type
_entity.pdbx_description
1 polymer ?
#
loop_
_entity_poly.entity_id
_entity_poly.type
_entity_poly.pdbx_seq_one_letter_code
_entity_poly.pdbx_strand_id
1 'polypeptide(L)'
;MAIAFAARPFSPLVALTRRRAQFNALASYSAQPISSSSAESRKLILYSKPGCCLCDGLKEKLHAAFSLSGPDPLQDVDLQIRDITTNSDWERAYQYEIPVLARVLPDGTE
;
A
#
# COMPACT_ATOMS: atom_id res chain seq x y z
N MET A 1 59.10 11.11 18.40
CA MET A 1 58.09 11.90 19.12
C MET A 1 56.82 11.05 19.17
N ALA A 2 56.59 10.38 20.30
CA ALA A 2 55.54 9.37 20.47
C ALA A 2 54.29 10.02 21.10
N ILE A 3 53.10 9.69 20.58
CA ILE A 3 51.81 10.15 21.11
C ILE A 3 51.03 8.93 21.60
N ALA A 4 50.78 8.91 22.91
CA ALA A 4 50.04 7.88 23.61
C ALA A 4 48.53 8.18 23.54
N PHE A 5 47.72 7.19 23.13
CA PHE A 5 46.27 7.26 23.21
C PHE A 5 45.81 6.65 24.54
N ALA A 6 45.26 7.49 25.42
CA ALA A 6 44.66 7.05 26.68
C ALA A 6 43.24 6.49 26.42
N ALA A 7 43.03 5.20 26.72
CA ALA A 7 41.73 4.56 26.68
C ALA A 7 40.92 4.88 27.94
N ARG A 8 39.64 5.26 27.77
CA ARG A 8 38.67 5.47 28.85
C ARG A 8 37.91 4.17 29.17
N PRO A 9 37.70 3.81 30.46
CA PRO A 9 36.90 2.66 30.83
C PRO A 9 35.40 3.00 30.84
N PHE A 10 34.58 2.18 30.18
CA PHE A 10 33.12 2.23 30.27
C PHE A 10 32.65 1.24 31.36
N SER A 11 31.93 1.73 32.36
CA SER A 11 31.29 0.92 33.39
C SER A 11 30.00 0.25 32.89
N PRO A 12 29.60 -0.89 33.48
CA PRO A 12 28.48 -1.70 32.99
C PRO A 12 27.15 -1.22 33.57
N LEU A 13 26.10 -1.15 32.75
CA LEU A 13 24.72 -1.02 33.22
C LEU A 13 23.98 -2.35 33.07
N VAL A 14 23.40 -2.71 34.22
CA VAL A 14 22.49 -3.80 34.53
C VAL A 14 21.30 -3.83 33.57
N ALA A 15 20.95 -5.00 33.03
CA ALA A 15 19.62 -5.27 32.50
C ALA A 15 19.08 -6.57 33.11
N LEU A 16 17.94 -6.42 33.79
CA LEU A 16 17.26 -7.41 34.60
C LEU A 16 16.96 -8.72 33.86
N THR A 17 17.18 -9.82 34.57
CA THR A 17 16.48 -11.08 34.36
C THR A 17 14.98 -10.90 34.69
N ARG A 18 14.08 -11.35 33.80
CA ARG A 18 12.79 -11.96 34.23
C ARG A 18 12.01 -12.61 33.09
N ARG A 19 11.90 -13.93 33.25
CA ARG A 19 10.70 -14.78 33.08
C ARG A 19 10.11 -14.92 31.68
N ARG A 20 10.59 -15.96 31.01
CA ARG A 20 9.85 -16.80 30.08
C ARG A 20 8.62 -17.36 30.80
N ALA A 21 7.44 -16.78 30.55
CA ALA A 21 6.18 -17.36 30.96
C ALA A 21 5.64 -18.22 29.81
N GLN A 22 5.93 -19.52 29.87
CA GLN A 22 5.22 -20.54 29.10
C GLN A 22 3.84 -20.69 29.74
N PHE A 23 2.82 -20.14 29.11
CA PHE A 23 1.44 -20.45 29.45
C PHE A 23 0.95 -21.58 28.53
N ASN A 24 1.09 -22.81 29.02
CA ASN A 24 0.23 -23.91 28.60
C ASN A 24 -1.16 -23.64 29.20
N ALA A 25 -2.13 -23.29 28.36
CA ALA A 25 -3.55 -23.34 28.72
C ALA A 25 -4.22 -24.36 27.79
N LEU A 26 -4.47 -25.55 28.34
CA LEU A 26 -5.43 -26.50 27.81
C LEU A 26 -6.83 -25.89 27.94
N ALA A 27 -7.31 -25.29 26.87
CA ALA A 27 -8.69 -24.90 26.73
C ALA A 27 -9.21 -25.53 25.43
N SER A 28 -9.94 -26.63 25.57
CA SER A 28 -10.75 -27.25 24.54
C SER A 28 -11.95 -26.35 24.26
N TYR A 29 -11.70 -25.26 23.55
CA TYR A 29 -12.71 -24.56 22.76
C TYR A 29 -12.37 -24.81 21.30
N SER A 30 -13.37 -25.18 20.51
CA SER A 30 -13.23 -25.33 19.06
C SER A 30 -12.67 -24.02 18.49
N ALA A 31 -11.37 -24.01 18.20
CA ALA A 31 -10.72 -22.93 17.48
C ALA A 31 -11.31 -22.94 16.06
N GLN A 32 -12.39 -22.19 15.86
CA GLN A 32 -12.79 -21.82 14.52
C GLN A 32 -11.61 -21.04 13.92
N PRO A 33 -11.09 -21.45 12.76
CA PRO A 33 -10.07 -20.66 12.08
C PRO A 33 -10.67 -19.29 11.82
N ILE A 34 -10.06 -18.26 12.41
CA ILE A 34 -10.41 -16.86 12.17
C ILE A 34 -10.30 -16.71 10.67
N SER A 35 -11.44 -16.54 10.01
CA SER A 35 -11.54 -16.44 8.56
C SER A 35 -10.49 -15.44 8.10
N SER A 36 -9.56 -15.91 7.29
CA SER A 36 -8.55 -15.09 6.64
C SER A 36 -9.30 -14.00 5.89
N SER A 37 -9.41 -12.81 6.49
CA SER A 37 -9.90 -11.61 5.83
C SER A 37 -8.99 -11.43 4.63
N SER A 38 -9.48 -11.84 3.46
CA SER A 38 -8.78 -11.60 2.20
C SER A 38 -8.42 -10.13 2.18
N ALA A 39 -7.13 -9.81 2.05
CA ALA A 39 -6.71 -8.45 1.85
C ALA A 39 -7.44 -7.93 0.60
N GLU A 40 -8.43 -7.08 0.79
CA GLU A 40 -9.17 -6.49 -0.32
C GLU A 40 -8.26 -5.43 -0.94
N SER A 41 -7.73 -5.73 -2.13
CA SER A 41 -6.92 -4.78 -2.87
C SER A 41 -7.77 -3.56 -3.24
N ARG A 42 -7.20 -2.37 -3.05
CA ARG A 42 -7.90 -1.11 -3.32
C ARG A 42 -7.94 -0.91 -4.83
N LYS A 43 -9.12 -0.65 -5.40
CA LYS A 43 -9.25 -0.44 -6.85
C LYS A 43 -9.26 1.05 -7.18
N LEU A 44 -8.44 1.42 -8.16
CA LEU A 44 -8.35 2.77 -8.71
C LEU A 44 -8.66 2.71 -10.21
N ILE A 45 -9.49 3.62 -10.70
CA ILE A 45 -9.85 3.69 -12.12
C ILE A 45 -9.28 4.97 -12.71
N LEU A 46 -8.58 4.83 -13.84
CA LEU A 46 -8.18 5.93 -14.70
C LEU A 46 -9.07 5.94 -15.94
N TYR A 47 -9.95 6.93 -16.03
CA TYR A 47 -10.70 7.21 -17.24
C TYR A 47 -9.76 7.90 -18.25
N SER A 48 -9.61 7.30 -19.43
CA SER A 48 -8.72 7.77 -20.51
C SER A 48 -9.44 7.80 -21.87
N LYS A 49 -8.79 8.37 -22.89
CA LYS A 49 -9.26 8.40 -24.29
C LYS A 49 -8.07 8.21 -25.23
N PRO A 50 -8.22 7.50 -26.36
CA PRO A 50 -7.18 7.42 -27.39
C PRO A 50 -6.72 8.80 -27.85
N GLY A 51 -5.41 8.96 -27.99
CA GLY A 51 -4.78 10.23 -28.41
C GLY A 51 -4.62 11.27 -27.29
N CYS A 52 -4.92 10.92 -26.04
CA CYS A 52 -4.74 11.81 -24.88
C CYS A 52 -3.32 11.71 -24.28
N CYS A 53 -2.44 12.64 -24.63
CA CYS A 53 -1.06 12.67 -24.12
C CYS A 53 -0.97 12.86 -22.59
N LEU A 54 -1.94 13.58 -22.00
CA LEU A 54 -2.02 13.77 -20.54
C LEU A 54 -2.34 12.45 -19.82
N CYS A 55 -3.14 11.59 -20.44
CA CYS A 55 -3.55 10.31 -19.90
C CYS A 55 -2.37 9.33 -19.84
N ASP A 56 -1.56 9.29 -20.91
CA ASP A 56 -0.35 8.45 -20.97
C ASP A 56 0.67 8.88 -19.90
N GLY A 57 0.95 10.19 -19.82
CA GLY A 57 1.88 10.72 -18.82
C GLY A 57 1.42 10.49 -17.37
N LEU A 58 0.11 10.53 -17.11
CA LEU A 58 -0.42 10.21 -15.78
C LEU A 58 -0.32 8.71 -15.49
N LYS A 59 -0.65 7.85 -16.45
CA LYS A 59 -0.51 6.39 -16.34
C LYS A 59 0.91 5.98 -15.98
N GLU A 60 1.92 6.53 -16.67
CA GLU A 60 3.33 6.24 -16.41
C GLU A 60 3.73 6.63 -14.97
N LYS A 61 3.29 7.80 -14.50
CA LYS A 61 3.55 8.26 -13.13
C LYS A 61 2.91 7.38 -12.07
N LEU A 62 1.68 6.91 -12.31
CA LEU A 62 1.00 5.99 -11.41
C LEU A 62 1.73 4.65 -11.33
N HIS A 63 2.11 4.07 -12.47
CA HIS A 63 2.90 2.84 -12.48
C HIS A 63 4.25 2.99 -11.77
N ALA A 64 4.95 4.11 -11.99
CA ALA A 64 6.18 4.39 -11.28
C ALA A 64 5.93 4.47 -9.76
N ALA A 65 4.88 5.17 -9.33
CA ALA A 65 4.53 5.30 -7.92
C ALA A 65 4.19 3.95 -7.25
N PHE A 66 3.43 3.08 -7.93
CA PHE A 66 3.13 1.73 -7.41
C PHE A 66 4.37 0.84 -7.33
N SER A 67 5.38 1.09 -8.17
CA SER A 67 6.64 0.35 -8.18
C SER A 67 7.61 0.79 -7.06
N LEU A 68 7.37 1.95 -6.44
CA LEU A 68 8.19 2.42 -5.32
C LEU A 68 7.87 1.60 -4.07
N SER A 69 8.82 0.76 -3.63
CA SER A 69 8.75 0.07 -2.34
C SER A 69 8.96 1.06 -1.20
N GLY A 70 7.87 1.64 -0.71
CA GLY A 70 7.86 2.51 0.47
C GLY A 70 7.03 1.92 1.61
N PRO A 71 7.04 2.55 2.80
CA PRO A 71 6.15 2.18 3.91
C PRO A 71 4.67 2.50 3.61
N ASP A 72 4.38 3.12 2.46
CA ASP A 72 3.04 3.55 2.07
C ASP A 72 2.26 2.41 1.36
N PRO A 73 0.96 2.24 1.64
CA PRO A 73 0.17 1.08 1.21
C PRO A 73 -0.27 1.12 -0.26
N LEU A 74 0.42 1.88 -1.12
CA LEU A 74 0.12 1.98 -2.56
C LEU A 74 0.50 0.72 -3.36
N GLN A 75 1.15 -0.25 -2.73
CA GLN A 75 1.57 -1.52 -3.36
C GLN A 75 0.40 -2.50 -3.58
N ASP A 76 -0.72 -2.32 -2.87
CA ASP A 76 -1.91 -3.17 -2.96
C ASP A 76 -3.08 -2.43 -3.67
N VAL A 77 -2.73 -1.64 -4.69
CA VAL A 77 -3.68 -0.91 -5.53
C VAL A 77 -3.77 -1.55 -6.91
N ASP A 78 -4.97 -1.95 -7.31
CA ASP A 78 -5.29 -2.41 -8.66
C ASP A 78 -5.71 -1.21 -9.52
N LEU A 79 -4.88 -0.83 -10.49
CA LEU A 79 -5.19 0.26 -11.43
C LEU A 79 -5.90 -0.30 -12.67
N GLN A 80 -7.14 0.12 -12.88
CA GLN A 80 -7.93 -0.16 -14.08
C GLN A 80 -7.96 1.06 -14.99
N ILE A 81 -7.84 0.84 -16.29
CA ILE A 81 -7.93 1.91 -17.30
C ILE A 81 -9.21 1.69 -18.09
N ARG A 82 -10.05 2.72 -18.14
CA ARG A 82 -11.32 2.68 -18.87
C ARG A 82 -11.32 3.76 -19.95
N ASP A 83 -11.49 3.33 -21.20
CA ASP A 83 -11.62 4.24 -22.32
C ASP A 83 -13.04 4.83 -22.33
N ILE A 84 -13.15 6.15 -22.14
CA ILE A 84 -14.43 6.85 -22.10
C ILE A 84 -15.19 6.74 -23.43
N THR A 85 -14.50 6.52 -24.56
CA THR A 85 -15.15 6.43 -25.88
C THR A 85 -15.93 5.12 -26.08
N THR A 86 -15.73 4.14 -25.21
CA THR A 86 -16.42 2.86 -25.25
C THR A 86 -17.82 2.89 -24.63
N ASN A 87 -18.14 3.93 -23.85
CA ASN A 87 -19.40 4.08 -23.14
C ASN A 87 -19.86 5.55 -23.20
N SER A 88 -21.03 5.80 -23.77
CA SER A 88 -21.57 7.16 -23.95
C SER A 88 -21.81 7.91 -22.65
N ASP A 89 -22.07 7.21 -21.54
CA ASP A 89 -22.26 7.85 -20.25
C ASP A 89 -20.94 8.34 -19.67
N TRP A 90 -19.86 7.56 -19.82
CA TRP A 90 -18.51 8.00 -19.45
C TRP A 90 -18.01 9.13 -20.35
N GLU A 91 -18.23 9.05 -21.68
CA GLU A 91 -17.86 10.12 -22.59
C GLU A 91 -18.60 11.41 -22.23
N ARG A 92 -19.92 11.35 -22.01
CA ARG A 92 -20.70 12.53 -21.60
C ARG A 92 -20.19 13.14 -20.29
N ALA A 93 -19.86 12.31 -19.31
CA ALA A 93 -19.40 12.76 -18.00
C ALA A 93 -17.99 13.35 -18.04
N TYR A 94 -17.05 12.75 -18.77
CA TYR A 94 -15.62 13.03 -18.59
C TYR A 94 -14.89 13.57 -19.82
N GLN A 95 -15.52 13.67 -21.00
CA GLN A 95 -14.83 14.06 -22.24
C GLN A 95 -14.05 15.39 -22.19
N TYR A 96 -14.46 16.33 -21.33
CA TYR A 96 -13.83 17.65 -21.20
C TYR A 96 -12.88 17.76 -19.99
N GLU A 97 -12.85 16.73 -19.13
CA GLU A 97 -12.07 16.73 -17.88
C GLU A 97 -10.96 15.66 -17.88
N ILE A 98 -10.87 14.86 -18.94
CA ILE A 98 -9.94 13.73 -19.00
C ILE A 98 -8.47 14.20 -18.95
N PRO A 99 -7.59 13.55 -18.17
CA PRO A 99 -7.78 12.31 -17.39
C PRO A 99 -8.50 12.47 -16.04
N VAL A 100 -9.34 11.49 -15.67
CA VAL A 100 -10.04 11.43 -14.37
C VAL A 100 -9.64 10.18 -13.60
N LEU A 101 -9.33 10.35 -12.31
CA LEU A 101 -9.08 9.25 -11.37
C LEU A 101 -10.25 9.08 -10.40
N ALA A 102 -10.78 7.87 -10.31
CA ALA A 102 -11.85 7.51 -9.37
C ALA A 102 -11.41 6.35 -8.47
N ARG A 103 -11.75 6.41 -7.19
CA ARG A 103 -11.45 5.36 -6.23
C ARG A 103 -12.69 4.50 -6.04
N VAL A 104 -12.57 3.21 -6.27
CA VAL A 104 -13.68 2.29 -5.97
C VAL A 104 -13.73 2.09 -4.46
N LEU A 105 -14.88 2.39 -3.88
CA LEU A 105 -15.20 2.11 -2.49
C LEU A 105 -15.52 0.62 -2.29
N PRO A 106 -15.45 0.09 -1.06
CA PRO A 106 -15.76 -1.31 -0.78
C PRO A 106 -17.20 -1.72 -1.12
N ASP A 107 -18.11 -0.75 -1.23
CA ASP A 107 -19.50 -0.94 -1.66
C ASP A 107 -19.67 -1.02 -3.20
N GLY A 108 -18.59 -0.84 -3.94
CA GLY A 108 -18.56 -0.88 -5.40
C GLY A 108 -18.88 0.46 -6.08
N THR A 109 -19.08 1.53 -5.32
CA THR A 109 -19.26 2.89 -5.86
C THR A 109 -17.91 3.58 -6.15
N GLU A 110 -17.93 4.65 -6.94
CA GLU A 110 -16.75 5.36 -7.46
C GLU A 110 -16.70 6.83 -7.01
#